data_AF-A0A258XSD4-F1
#
_entry.id   AF-A0A258XSD4-F1
#
_cell.length_a   1.000
_cell.length_b   1.000
_cell.length_c   1.000
_cell.angle_alpha   90.00
_cell.angle_beta   90.00
_cell.angle_gamma   90.00
#
_symmetry.space_group_name_H-M   'P 1'
#
loop_
_entity.id
_entity.type
_entity.pdbx_description
1 polymer ?
#
loop_
_entity_poly.entity_id
_entity_poly.type
_entity_poly.pdbx_seq_one_letter_code
_entity_poly.pdbx_strand_id
1 'polypeptide(L)'
;MRIFALLPALFLAASPVLAQSPAPALSEAQHADLRCSAAFAIVAMEQAGGNALPGWPPLALRGKTFFADTGERVMREAGLTREAVRTQIAGQVQALQAAPDPDAALAALAGPCVARLDATVPPLKVPSLAQCAAILDLAYEEIHAREGMSAAARDMKTLAMVLADRARKDVTGKG
;
A
#
# COMPACT_ATOMS: atom_id res chain seq x y z
N MET A 1 -61.21 34.95 54.75
CA MET A 1 -60.62 33.64 55.09
C MET A 1 -60.40 32.85 53.81
N ARG A 2 -59.14 32.79 53.34
CA ARG A 2 -58.48 31.69 52.60
C ARG A 2 -57.24 32.23 51.89
N ILE A 3 -56.11 31.87 52.45
CA ILE A 3 -54.74 32.10 51.99
C ILE A 3 -54.48 31.12 50.84
N PHE A 4 -53.95 31.59 49.71
CA PHE A 4 -53.31 30.72 48.72
C PHE A 4 -51.92 31.27 48.43
N ALA A 5 -50.91 30.58 48.97
CA ALA A 5 -49.50 30.85 48.76
C ALA A 5 -49.09 30.33 47.36
N LEU A 6 -48.52 31.20 46.54
CA LEU A 6 -47.86 30.82 45.29
C LEU A 6 -46.36 30.62 45.57
N LEU A 7 -45.91 29.37 45.46
CA LEU A 7 -44.50 29.00 45.39
C LEU A 7 -44.06 28.95 43.91
N PRO A 8 -42.96 29.61 43.50
CA PRO A 8 -42.36 29.36 42.20
C PRO A 8 -41.37 28.18 42.33
N ALA A 9 -41.67 27.07 41.66
CA ALA A 9 -40.72 25.96 41.51
C ALA A 9 -39.68 26.34 40.43
N LEU A 10 -38.47 26.66 40.89
CA LEU A 10 -37.31 26.89 40.04
C LEU A 10 -36.78 25.52 39.57
N PHE A 11 -37.13 25.10 38.35
CA PHE A 11 -36.54 23.91 37.72
C PHE A 11 -35.15 24.27 37.18
N LEU A 12 -34.10 23.89 37.92
CA LEU A 12 -32.74 23.88 37.42
C LEU A 12 -32.59 22.70 36.45
N ALA A 13 -32.62 22.98 35.14
CA ALA A 13 -32.27 22.00 34.12
C ALA A 13 -30.74 21.81 34.11
N ALA A 14 -30.26 20.75 34.75
CA ALA A 14 -28.89 20.28 34.57
C ALA A 14 -28.78 19.59 33.21
N SER A 15 -28.31 20.30 32.18
CA SER A 15 -27.96 19.70 30.90
C SER A 15 -26.80 18.72 31.10
N PRO A 16 -26.91 17.45 30.70
CA PRO A 16 -25.76 16.57 30.68
C PRO A 16 -24.79 17.11 29.64
N VAL A 17 -23.60 17.51 30.08
CA VAL A 17 -22.46 17.72 29.19
C VAL A 17 -22.18 16.36 28.53
N LEU A 18 -22.61 16.21 27.28
CA LEU A 18 -22.13 15.14 26.42
C LEU A 18 -20.61 15.35 26.29
N ALA A 19 -19.85 14.47 26.95
CA ALA A 19 -18.43 14.34 26.70
C ALA A 19 -18.24 14.09 25.20
N GLN A 20 -17.76 15.10 24.47
CA GLN A 20 -17.32 14.93 23.10
C GLN A 20 -16.14 13.96 23.15
N SER A 21 -16.38 12.70 22.83
CA SER A 21 -15.29 11.75 22.56
C SER A 21 -14.36 12.44 21.55
N PRO A 22 -13.05 12.56 21.82
CA PRO A 22 -12.15 13.17 20.87
C PRO A 22 -12.32 12.45 19.54
N ALA A 23 -12.59 13.22 18.49
CA ALA A 23 -12.71 12.68 17.15
C ALA A 23 -11.48 11.81 16.87
N PRO A 24 -11.64 10.65 16.21
CA PRO A 24 -10.51 9.81 15.87
C PRO A 24 -9.47 10.62 15.10
N ALA A 25 -8.36 10.91 15.77
CA ALA A 25 -7.24 11.64 15.20
C ALA A 25 -6.17 10.62 14.81
N LEU A 26 -5.61 10.80 13.62
CA LEU A 26 -4.46 10.04 13.18
C LEU A 26 -3.27 10.34 14.11
N SER A 27 -2.53 9.31 14.49
CA SER A 27 -1.23 9.50 15.13
C SER A 27 -0.21 10.06 14.14
N GLU A 28 0.89 10.64 14.64
CA GLU A 28 1.98 11.11 13.77
C GLU A 28 2.55 9.99 12.88
N ALA A 29 2.66 8.78 13.44
CA ALA A 29 3.11 7.61 12.69
C ALA A 29 2.15 7.25 11.56
N GLN A 30 0.84 7.29 11.81
CA GLN A 30 -0.18 7.03 10.78
C GLN A 30 -0.18 8.13 9.71
N HIS A 31 -0.03 9.40 10.10
CA HIS A 31 0.15 10.49 9.16
C HIS A 31 1.38 10.29 8.25
N ALA A 32 2.52 9.88 8.82
CA ALA A 32 3.72 9.58 8.06
C ALA A 32 3.53 8.40 7.09
N ASP A 33 2.86 7.34 7.53
CA ASP A 33 2.58 6.18 6.67
C ASP A 33 1.64 6.53 5.50
N LEU A 34 0.60 7.34 5.73
CA LEU A 34 -0.28 7.82 4.67
C LEU A 34 0.46 8.78 3.70
N ARG A 35 1.37 9.60 4.21
CA ARG A 35 2.24 10.45 3.37
C ARG A 35 3.18 9.62 2.50
N CYS A 36 3.79 8.57 3.05
CA CYS A 36 4.59 7.63 2.26
C CYS A 36 3.75 6.86 1.24
N SER A 37 2.53 6.46 1.59
CA SER A 37 1.59 5.83 0.64
C SER A 37 1.28 6.75 -0.55
N ALA A 38 1.07 8.04 -0.29
CA ALA A 38 0.89 9.05 -1.34
C ALA A 38 2.15 9.21 -2.22
N ALA A 39 3.33 9.35 -1.61
CA ALA A 39 4.59 9.47 -2.33
C ALA A 39 4.86 8.24 -3.21
N PHE A 40 4.63 7.02 -2.70
CA PHE A 40 4.78 5.80 -3.49
C PHE A 40 3.84 5.75 -4.68
N ALA A 41 2.59 6.21 -4.53
CA ALA A 41 1.64 6.25 -5.62
C ALA A 41 2.09 7.21 -6.73
N ILE A 42 2.58 8.40 -6.37
CA ILE A 42 3.12 9.37 -7.34
C ILE A 42 4.33 8.78 -8.06
N VAL A 43 5.32 8.27 -7.33
CA VAL A 43 6.55 7.72 -7.93
C VAL A 43 6.27 6.47 -8.76
N ALA A 44 5.32 5.62 -8.36
CA ALA A 44 4.93 4.45 -9.17
C ALA A 44 4.32 4.87 -10.52
N MET A 45 3.56 5.97 -10.55
CA MET A 45 3.02 6.53 -11.80
C MET A 45 4.12 7.09 -12.70
N GLU A 46 5.10 7.81 -12.12
CA GLU A 46 6.28 8.27 -12.86
C GLU A 46 7.09 7.10 -13.45
N GLN A 47 7.34 6.07 -12.64
CA GLN A 47 8.03 4.85 -13.09
C GLN A 47 7.28 4.15 -14.22
N ALA A 48 5.94 4.10 -14.17
CA ALA A 48 5.12 3.54 -15.24
C ALA A 48 5.21 4.37 -16.54
N GLY A 49 5.44 5.68 -16.42
CA GLY A 49 5.75 6.57 -17.54
C GLY A 49 7.19 6.49 -18.06
N GLY A 50 8.05 5.65 -17.45
CA GLY A 50 9.46 5.51 -17.82
C GLY A 50 10.41 6.43 -17.05
N ASN A 51 9.91 7.23 -16.10
CA ASN A 51 10.70 8.13 -15.28
C ASN A 51 11.11 7.44 -13.98
N ALA A 52 12.33 6.90 -13.93
CA ALA A 52 12.90 6.41 -12.70
C ALA A 52 13.46 7.58 -11.86
N LEU A 53 12.88 7.82 -10.69
CA LEU A 53 13.40 8.80 -9.74
C LEU A 53 14.50 8.19 -8.85
N PRO A 54 15.66 8.87 -8.68
CA PRO A 54 16.73 8.41 -7.79
C PRO A 54 16.25 8.15 -6.36
N GLY A 55 16.78 7.10 -5.73
CA GLY A 55 16.47 6.75 -4.34
C GLY A 55 15.18 5.96 -4.13
N TRP A 56 14.39 5.73 -5.19
CA TRP A 56 13.16 4.94 -5.11
C TRP A 56 13.33 3.56 -5.78
N PRO A 57 12.97 2.45 -5.09
CA PRO A 57 12.93 1.13 -5.72
C PRO A 57 11.76 1.02 -6.70
N PRO A 58 11.63 -0.07 -7.47
CA PRO A 58 10.40 -0.35 -8.22
C PRO A 58 9.18 -0.47 -7.28
N LEU A 59 8.16 0.37 -7.49
CA LEU A 59 7.02 0.50 -6.56
C LEU A 59 5.72 -0.14 -7.05
N ALA A 60 5.64 -0.58 -8.31
CA ALA A 60 4.41 -1.12 -8.91
C ALA A 60 3.71 -2.19 -8.06
N LEU A 61 4.49 -3.13 -7.50
CA LEU A 61 3.97 -4.16 -6.59
C LEU A 61 4.08 -3.74 -5.12
N ARG A 62 5.30 -3.45 -4.64
CA ARG A 62 5.56 -3.22 -3.21
C ARG A 62 4.85 -1.98 -2.67
N GLY A 63 4.82 -0.88 -3.44
CA GLY A 63 4.13 0.35 -3.05
C GLY A 63 2.62 0.14 -2.96
N LYS A 64 2.04 -0.66 -3.86
CA LYS A 64 0.61 -1.04 -3.83
C LYS A 64 0.28 -1.89 -2.59
N THR A 65 1.12 -2.86 -2.24
CA THR A 65 0.95 -3.65 -1.02
C THR A 65 1.02 -2.77 0.23
N PHE A 66 2.03 -1.89 0.32
CA PHE A 66 2.16 -0.97 1.44
C PHE A 66 0.93 -0.07 1.60
N PHE A 67 0.41 0.46 0.49
CA PHE A 67 -0.80 1.27 0.49
C PHE A 67 -2.01 0.51 1.05
N ALA A 68 -2.22 -0.73 0.60
CA ALA A 68 -3.34 -1.55 1.04
C ALA A 68 -3.24 -1.86 2.54
N ASP A 69 -2.09 -2.37 2.99
CA ASP A 69 -1.85 -2.76 4.38
C ASP A 69 -1.92 -1.56 5.33
N THR A 70 -1.38 -0.42 4.92
CA THR A 70 -1.45 0.82 5.69
C THR A 70 -2.88 1.34 5.77
N GLY A 71 -3.63 1.34 4.66
CA GLY A 71 -5.03 1.76 4.67
C GLY A 71 -5.88 0.91 5.61
N GLU A 72 -5.72 -0.41 5.56
CA GLU A 72 -6.40 -1.33 6.46
C GLU A 72 -6.01 -1.14 7.93
N ARG A 73 -4.71 -0.96 8.20
CA ARG A 73 -4.19 -0.67 9.54
C ARG A 73 -4.79 0.61 10.12
N VAL A 74 -4.77 1.70 9.34
CA VAL A 74 -5.31 3.00 9.77
C VAL A 74 -6.82 2.93 10.00
N MET A 75 -7.59 2.30 9.10
CA MET A 75 -9.04 2.13 9.32
C MET A 75 -9.33 1.41 10.64
N ARG A 76 -8.59 0.34 10.92
CA ARG A 76 -8.78 -0.47 12.14
C ARG A 76 -8.35 0.29 13.41
N GLU A 77 -7.18 0.91 13.40
CA GLU A 77 -6.57 1.51 14.60
C GLU A 77 -7.11 2.91 14.92
N ALA A 78 -7.36 3.71 13.89
CA ALA A 78 -7.90 5.05 14.05
C ALA A 78 -9.44 5.08 13.92
N GLY A 79 -10.11 3.94 13.68
CA GLY A 79 -11.57 3.90 13.53
C GLY A 79 -12.09 4.72 12.34
N LEU A 80 -11.25 4.94 11.32
CA LEU A 80 -11.61 5.72 10.14
C LEU A 80 -12.30 4.85 9.09
N THR A 81 -13.22 5.46 8.33
CA THR A 81 -13.79 4.83 7.15
C THR A 81 -12.77 4.79 6.01
N ARG A 82 -13.03 3.92 5.02
CA ARG A 82 -12.23 3.86 3.78
C ARG A 82 -12.20 5.21 3.08
N GLU A 83 -13.34 5.89 3.03
CA GLU A 83 -13.50 7.21 2.42
C GLU A 83 -12.66 8.25 3.16
N ALA A 84 -12.70 8.25 4.50
CA ALA A 84 -11.86 9.15 5.29
C ALA A 84 -10.37 8.91 5.04
N VAL A 85 -9.91 7.66 5.02
CA VAL A 85 -8.51 7.33 4.70
C VAL A 85 -8.13 7.77 3.29
N ARG A 86 -9.00 7.55 2.29
CA ARG A 86 -8.79 8.04 0.92
C ARG A 86 -8.65 9.55 0.85
N THR A 87 -9.51 10.29 1.57
CA THR A 87 -9.43 11.75 1.64
C THR A 87 -8.11 12.20 2.26
N GLN A 88 -7.64 11.54 3.32
CA GLN A 88 -6.33 11.85 3.94
C GLN A 88 -5.18 11.64 2.96
N ILE A 89 -5.17 10.51 2.22
CA ILE A 89 -4.12 10.23 1.23
C ILE A 89 -4.19 11.23 0.07
N ALA A 90 -5.38 11.53 -0.45
CA ALA A 90 -5.56 12.51 -1.52
C ALA A 90 -5.04 13.89 -1.12
N GLY A 91 -5.27 14.30 0.13
CA GLY A 91 -4.69 15.53 0.68
C GLY A 91 -3.16 15.51 0.72
N GLN A 92 -2.54 14.37 1.05
CA GLN A 92 -1.07 14.23 0.99
C GLN A 92 -0.53 14.30 -0.45
N VAL A 93 -1.22 13.67 -1.42
CA VAL A 93 -0.87 13.77 -2.84
C VAL A 93 -0.91 15.23 -3.29
N GLN A 94 -2.01 15.93 -3.00
CA GLN A 94 -2.17 17.34 -3.36
C GLN A 94 -1.08 18.21 -2.72
N ALA A 95 -0.77 17.99 -1.44
CA ALA A 95 0.28 18.74 -0.75
C ALA A 95 1.67 18.50 -1.34
N LEU A 96 1.98 17.29 -1.79
CA LEU A 96 3.25 16.98 -2.46
C LEU A 96 3.34 17.63 -3.84
N GLN A 97 2.26 17.57 -4.62
CA GLN A 97 2.21 18.17 -5.96
C GLN A 97 2.19 19.70 -5.95
N ALA A 98 1.61 20.30 -4.91
CA ALA A 98 1.55 21.76 -4.74
C ALA A 98 2.78 22.34 -4.03
N ALA A 99 3.76 21.52 -3.67
CA ALA A 99 5.01 22.00 -3.07
C ALA A 99 5.73 22.95 -4.06
N PRO A 100 6.48 23.96 -3.56
CA PRO A 100 7.25 24.85 -4.44
C PRO A 100 8.22 24.12 -5.37
N ASP A 101 8.74 22.98 -4.90
CA ASP A 101 9.55 22.04 -5.66
C ASP A 101 9.06 20.61 -5.37
N PRO A 102 8.17 20.06 -6.21
CA PRO A 102 7.61 18.72 -6.02
C PRO A 102 8.67 17.62 -6.08
N ASP A 103 9.68 17.77 -6.93
CA ASP A 103 10.74 16.77 -7.10
C ASP A 103 11.64 16.74 -5.87
N ALA A 104 12.03 17.89 -5.33
CA ALA A 104 12.77 17.96 -4.07
C ALA A 104 11.93 17.45 -2.89
N ALA A 105 10.62 17.75 -2.86
CA ALA A 105 9.72 17.25 -1.83
C ALA A 105 9.62 15.72 -1.84
N LEU A 106 9.57 15.09 -3.02
CA LEU A 106 9.63 13.64 -3.16
C LEU A 106 11.02 13.11 -2.81
N ALA A 107 12.11 13.71 -3.30
CA ALA A 107 13.47 13.27 -2.99
C ALA A 107 13.74 13.23 -1.48
N ALA A 108 13.25 14.22 -0.73
CA ALA A 108 13.35 14.26 0.73
C ALA A 108 12.61 13.10 1.43
N LEU A 109 11.59 12.52 0.80
CA LEU A 109 10.83 11.40 1.32
C LEU A 109 11.42 10.03 0.98
N ALA A 110 12.30 9.93 -0.02
CA ALA A 110 12.80 8.65 -0.52
C ALA A 110 13.38 7.77 0.59
N GLY A 111 14.38 8.28 1.33
CA GLY A 111 15.01 7.56 2.43
C GLY A 111 14.03 7.09 3.53
N PRO A 112 13.32 8.00 4.23
CA PRO A 112 12.44 7.62 5.33
C PRO A 112 11.26 6.75 4.87
N CYS A 113 10.71 6.97 3.67
CA CYS A 113 9.61 6.15 3.18
C CYS A 113 10.09 4.77 2.74
N VAL A 114 11.21 4.65 2.02
CA VAL A 114 11.75 3.33 1.65
C VAL A 114 12.10 2.50 2.87
N ALA A 115 12.63 3.11 3.94
CA ALA A 115 12.85 2.39 5.20
C ALA A 115 11.55 1.81 5.80
N ARG A 116 10.44 2.56 5.76
CA ARG A 116 9.12 2.07 6.18
C ARG A 116 8.59 0.97 5.26
N LEU A 117 8.81 1.11 3.95
CA LEU A 117 8.45 0.10 2.97
C LEU A 117 9.19 -1.21 3.24
N ASP A 118 10.51 -1.17 3.42
CA ASP A 118 11.32 -2.36 3.68
C ASP A 118 10.92 -3.06 4.98
N ALA A 119 10.54 -2.30 6.01
CA ALA A 119 10.09 -2.83 7.29
C ALA A 119 8.75 -3.60 7.23
N THR A 120 7.90 -3.29 6.25
CA THR A 120 6.53 -3.83 6.16
C THR A 120 6.30 -4.74 4.95
N VAL A 121 6.91 -4.42 3.82
CA VAL A 121 6.82 -5.14 2.57
C VAL A 121 8.24 -5.42 2.08
N PRO A 122 8.86 -6.55 2.45
CA PRO A 122 10.26 -6.83 2.12
C PRO A 122 10.58 -6.72 0.61
N PRO A 123 11.85 -6.43 0.24
CA PRO A 123 12.28 -6.44 -1.15
C PRO A 123 11.96 -7.75 -1.88
N LEU A 124 11.54 -7.64 -3.14
CA LEU A 124 11.29 -8.80 -3.98
C LEU A 124 12.60 -9.56 -4.21
N LYS A 125 12.56 -10.87 -4.01
CA LYS A 125 13.67 -11.75 -4.36
C LYS A 125 13.55 -12.15 -5.82
N VAL A 126 14.63 -12.00 -6.57
CA VAL A 126 14.69 -12.49 -7.95
C VAL A 126 14.77 -14.02 -7.88
N PRO A 127 13.84 -14.76 -8.51
CA PRO A 127 13.88 -16.22 -8.52
C PRO A 127 15.11 -16.73 -9.28
N SER A 128 15.62 -17.89 -8.85
CA SER A 128 16.66 -18.60 -9.59
C SER A 128 16.11 -19.18 -10.91
N LEU A 129 16.99 -19.54 -11.86
CA LEU A 129 16.55 -20.18 -13.12
C LEU A 129 15.74 -21.44 -12.87
N ALA A 130 16.10 -22.25 -11.86
CA ALA A 130 15.36 -23.44 -11.47
C ALA A 130 13.96 -23.09 -10.94
N GLN A 131 13.85 -22.03 -10.14
CA GLN A 131 12.55 -21.55 -9.65
C GLN A 131 11.69 -21.00 -10.80
N CYS A 132 12.27 -20.23 -11.71
CA CYS A 132 11.56 -19.75 -12.89
C CYS A 132 11.06 -20.91 -13.77
N ALA A 133 11.88 -21.94 -13.97
CA ALA A 133 11.46 -23.13 -14.72
C ALA A 133 10.25 -23.81 -14.08
N ALA A 134 10.27 -24.00 -12.75
CA ALA A 134 9.16 -24.60 -12.02
C ALA A 134 7.88 -23.75 -12.09
N ILE A 135 7.99 -22.42 -11.97
CA ILE A 135 6.85 -21.50 -12.08
C ILE A 135 6.21 -21.58 -13.48
N LEU A 136 7.01 -21.60 -14.53
CA LEU A 136 6.50 -21.72 -15.90
C LEU A 136 5.90 -23.09 -16.20
N ASP A 137 6.43 -24.15 -15.57
CA ASP A 137 5.85 -25.49 -15.70
C ASP A 137 4.46 -25.57 -15.04
N LEU A 138 4.30 -24.98 -13.84
CA LEU A 138 2.99 -24.84 -13.20
C LEU A 138 2.00 -24.03 -14.06
N ALA A 139 2.46 -22.95 -14.68
CA ALA A 139 1.63 -22.16 -15.59
C ALA A 139 1.23 -22.96 -16.84
N TYR A 140 2.15 -23.76 -17.38
CA TYR A 140 1.85 -24.69 -18.46
C TYR A 140 0.76 -25.69 -18.05
N GLU A 141 0.89 -26.33 -16.89
CA GLU A 141 -0.06 -27.33 -16.40
C GLU A 141 -1.48 -26.76 -16.30
N GLU A 142 -1.63 -25.56 -15.74
CA GLU A 142 -2.92 -24.87 -15.62
C GLU A 142 -3.52 -24.54 -16.99
N ILE A 143 -2.74 -23.96 -17.91
CA ILE A 143 -3.23 -23.61 -19.25
C ILE A 143 -3.58 -24.88 -20.03
N HIS A 144 -2.72 -25.90 -19.97
CA HIS A 144 -2.93 -27.16 -20.68
C HIS A 144 -4.14 -27.92 -20.16
N ALA A 145 -4.40 -27.90 -18.85
CA ALA A 145 -5.60 -28.51 -18.27
C ALA A 145 -6.88 -27.83 -18.79
N ARG A 146 -6.86 -26.51 -18.98
CA ARG A 146 -8.01 -25.74 -19.48
C ARG A 146 -8.21 -25.80 -20.99
N GLU A 147 -7.13 -25.83 -21.76
CA GLU A 147 -7.16 -25.56 -23.22
C GLU A 147 -6.50 -26.66 -24.06
N GLY A 148 -5.95 -27.71 -23.44
CA GLY A 148 -5.10 -28.68 -24.11
C GLY A 148 -3.82 -28.04 -24.63
N MET A 149 -3.25 -28.60 -25.71
CA MET A 149 -1.99 -28.11 -26.27
C MET A 149 -2.14 -26.87 -27.15
N SER A 150 -2.62 -25.78 -26.56
CA SER A 150 -2.71 -24.46 -27.19
C SER A 150 -1.32 -23.86 -27.46
N ALA A 151 -1.27 -22.78 -28.27
CA ALA A 151 -0.02 -22.06 -28.52
C ALA A 151 0.60 -21.54 -27.20
N ALA A 152 -0.23 -20.95 -26.33
CA ALA A 152 0.20 -20.46 -25.02
C ALA A 152 0.78 -21.58 -24.15
N ALA A 153 0.12 -22.75 -24.10
CA ALA A 153 0.65 -23.90 -23.37
C ALA A 153 2.01 -24.36 -23.92
N ARG A 154 2.16 -24.39 -25.25
CA ARG A 154 3.42 -24.82 -25.91
C ARG A 154 4.56 -23.85 -25.60
N ASP A 155 4.28 -22.55 -25.62
CA ASP A 155 5.25 -21.51 -25.32
C ASP A 155 5.72 -21.60 -23.86
N MET A 156 4.78 -21.73 -22.91
CA MET A 156 5.13 -21.90 -21.48
C MET A 156 5.99 -23.14 -21.26
N LYS A 157 5.61 -24.29 -21.85
CA LYS A 157 6.40 -25.52 -21.70
C LYS A 157 7.80 -25.38 -22.31
N THR A 158 7.90 -24.73 -23.46
CA THR A 158 9.19 -24.49 -24.13
C THR A 158 10.10 -23.63 -23.27
N LEU A 159 9.60 -22.53 -22.72
CA LEU A 159 10.37 -21.67 -21.83
C LEU A 159 10.77 -22.39 -20.55
N ALA A 160 9.88 -23.16 -19.93
CA ALA A 160 10.19 -23.96 -18.76
C ALA A 160 11.37 -24.92 -19.02
N MET A 161 11.35 -25.63 -20.16
CA MET A 161 12.44 -26.53 -20.55
C MET A 161 13.77 -25.81 -20.79
N VAL A 162 13.74 -24.64 -21.47
CA VAL A 162 14.95 -23.83 -21.71
C VAL A 162 15.57 -23.35 -20.39
N LEU A 163 14.75 -22.86 -19.46
CA LEU A 163 15.23 -22.39 -18.16
C LEU A 163 15.78 -23.54 -17.32
N ALA A 164 15.13 -24.71 -17.33
CA ALA A 164 15.61 -25.90 -16.64
C ALA A 164 16.97 -26.38 -17.20
N ASP A 165 17.16 -26.31 -18.51
CA ASP A 165 18.44 -26.66 -19.14
C ASP A 165 19.57 -25.71 -18.76
N ARG A 166 19.31 -24.39 -18.79
CA ARG A 166 20.28 -23.38 -18.35
C ARG A 166 20.61 -23.54 -16.87
N ALA A 167 19.61 -23.79 -16.02
CA ALA A 167 19.83 -24.03 -14.60
C ALA A 167 20.78 -25.21 -14.34
N ARG A 168 20.64 -26.32 -15.10
CA ARG A 168 21.57 -27.46 -14.99
C ARG A 168 22.98 -27.09 -15.44
N LYS A 169 23.11 -26.37 -16.56
CA LYS A 169 24.40 -25.93 -17.10
C LYS A 169 25.14 -24.98 -16.15
N ASP A 170 24.41 -24.08 -15.48
CA ASP A 170 24.98 -23.17 -14.48
C ASP A 170 25.56 -23.90 -13.27
N VAL A 171 25.02 -25.07 -12.92
CA VAL A 171 25.55 -25.92 -11.85
C VAL A 171 26.78 -26.69 -12.32
N THR A 172 26.75 -27.24 -13.54
CA THR A 172 27.87 -28.05 -14.07
C THR A 172 29.06 -27.24 -14.57
N GLY A 173 28.87 -25.97 -14.97
CA GLY A 173 29.93 -25.10 -15.48
C GLY A 173 30.68 -24.28 -14.42
N LYS A 174 30.29 -24.41 -13.14
CA LYS A 174 30.97 -23.80 -11.98
C LYS A 174 31.83 -24.79 -11.19
N GLY A 175 31.97 -26.03 -11.66
CA GLY A 175 32.92 -27.03 -11.16
C GLY A 175 34.17 -27.06 -12.01
#